data_AF-A0A0E0J6F9-F1
#
_entry.id   AF-A0A0E0J6F9-F1
#
_cell.length_a   1.000
_cell.length_b   1.000
_cell.length_c   1.000
_cell.angle_alpha   90.00
_cell.angle_beta   90.00
_cell.angle_gamma   90.00
#
_symmetry.space_group_name_H-M   'P 1'
#
loop_
_entity.id
_entity.type
_entity.pdbx_description
1 polymer ?
#
loop_
_entity_poly.entity_id
_entity_poly.type
_entity_poly.pdbx_seq_one_letter_code
_entity_poly.pdbx_strand_id
1 'polypeptide(L)'
;MKASLVVLAAAVAAAAALLVSLDPRSDDVPVLEIRERDVELITVDAGGAVGPESVAFDGDGEGPYTGVSDGRVLKWLPLERRWVEHSSAVIEPQL
;
A
#
# COMPACT_ATOMS: atom_id res chain seq x y z
N MET A 1 -17.68 -12.88 54.79
CA MET A 1 -16.32 -13.13 54.24
C MET A 1 -16.34 -13.62 52.79
N LYS A 2 -17.20 -14.58 52.41
CA LYS A 2 -17.25 -15.11 51.03
C LYS A 2 -17.82 -14.13 49.99
N ALA A 3 -18.94 -13.46 50.31
CA ALA A 3 -19.60 -12.53 49.39
C ALA A 3 -18.76 -11.28 49.06
N SER A 4 -18.06 -10.72 50.05
CA SER A 4 -17.15 -9.58 49.87
C SER A 4 -15.97 -9.89 48.95
N LEU A 5 -15.47 -11.14 48.99
CA LEU A 5 -14.39 -11.60 48.12
C LEU A 5 -14.86 -11.73 46.66
N VAL A 6 -16.08 -12.21 46.44
CA VAL A 6 -16.69 -12.36 45.10
C VAL A 6 -16.96 -10.99 44.46
N VAL A 7 -17.47 -10.03 45.23
CA VAL A 7 -17.72 -8.66 44.74
C VAL A 7 -16.41 -7.97 44.34
N LEU A 8 -15.35 -8.14 45.14
CA LEU A 8 -14.04 -7.60 44.81
C LEU A 8 -13.47 -8.21 43.52
N ALA A 9 -13.57 -9.54 43.37
CA ALA A 9 -13.13 -10.22 42.15
C ALA A 9 -13.90 -9.76 40.90
N ALA A 10 -15.22 -9.58 41.01
CA ALA A 10 -16.05 -9.08 39.91
C ALA A 10 -15.69 -7.63 39.52
N ALA A 11 -15.42 -6.77 40.51
CA ALA A 11 -15.01 -5.39 40.25
C ALA A 11 -13.65 -5.30 39.54
N VAL A 12 -12.68 -6.15 39.94
CA VAL A 12 -11.36 -6.22 39.28
C VAL A 12 -11.49 -6.72 37.84
N ALA A 13 -12.32 -7.74 37.59
CA ALA A 13 -12.56 -8.25 36.25
C ALA A 13 -13.21 -7.20 35.34
N ALA A 14 -14.19 -6.45 35.86
CA ALA A 14 -14.82 -5.36 35.12
C ALA A 14 -13.85 -4.21 34.81
N ALA A 15 -12.98 -3.84 35.76
CA ALA A 15 -11.95 -2.83 35.55
C ALA A 15 -10.91 -3.28 34.51
N ALA A 16 -10.48 -4.54 34.54
CA ALA A 16 -9.55 -5.09 33.55
C ALA A 16 -10.18 -5.13 32.15
N ALA A 17 -11.45 -5.55 32.03
CA ALA A 17 -12.17 -5.53 30.76
C ALA A 17 -12.35 -4.11 30.21
N LEU A 18 -12.61 -3.13 31.08
CA LEU A 18 -12.69 -1.72 30.70
C LEU A 18 -11.34 -1.19 30.21
N LEU A 19 -10.23 -1.55 30.89
CA LEU A 19 -8.88 -1.15 30.47
C LEU A 19 -8.48 -1.78 29.12
N VAL A 20 -8.85 -3.05 28.88
CA VAL A 20 -8.63 -3.73 27.58
C VAL A 20 -9.50 -3.11 26.49
N SER A 21 -10.76 -2.76 26.79
CA SER A 21 -11.67 -2.13 25.82
C SER A 21 -11.33 -0.68 25.50
N LEU A 22 -10.60 0.01 26.39
CA LEU A 22 -10.09 1.36 26.17
C LEU A 22 -8.71 1.36 25.50
N ASP A 23 -8.15 0.17 25.19
CA ASP A 23 -6.91 0.10 24.44
C ASP A 23 -7.20 0.57 23.00
N PRO A 24 -6.70 1.75 22.58
CA PRO A 24 -7.00 2.30 21.26
C PRO A 24 -6.22 1.57 20.16
N ARG A 25 -5.66 0.38 20.44
CA ARG A 25 -4.91 -0.48 19.51
C ARG A 25 -5.77 -1.08 18.39
N SER A 26 -6.84 -0.42 17.97
CA SER A 26 -7.38 -0.55 16.62
C SER A 26 -6.68 0.42 15.66
N ASP A 27 -5.38 0.66 15.86
CA ASP A 27 -4.47 1.37 14.96
C ASP A 27 -3.70 0.39 14.06
N ASP A 28 -4.22 -0.83 13.85
CA ASP A 28 -3.60 -1.84 12.97
C ASP A 28 -3.55 -1.42 11.49
N VAL A 29 -4.20 -0.30 11.14
CA VAL A 29 -4.05 0.34 9.84
C VAL A 29 -3.06 1.50 10.00
N PRO A 30 -1.81 1.36 9.52
CA PRO A 30 -0.90 2.50 9.48
C PRO A 30 -1.51 3.58 8.58
N VAL A 31 -1.99 4.66 9.20
CA VAL A 31 -2.45 5.84 8.47
C VAL A 31 -1.21 6.57 7.97
N LEU A 32 -0.90 6.38 6.69
CA LEU A 32 0.16 7.14 6.02
C LEU A 32 -0.33 8.56 5.78
N GLU A 33 0.19 9.51 6.53
CA GLU A 33 -0.05 10.92 6.28
C GLU A 33 0.85 11.40 5.13
N ILE A 34 0.28 11.62 3.95
CA ILE A 34 1.01 12.18 2.81
C ILE A 34 1.16 13.68 3.04
N ARG A 35 2.34 14.13 3.47
CA ARG A 35 2.63 15.57 3.59
C ARG A 35 3.07 16.09 2.22
N GLU A 36 2.75 17.34 1.91
CA GLU A 36 2.94 17.95 0.57
C GLU A 36 4.41 17.98 0.09
N ARG A 37 5.38 17.76 0.98
CA ARG A 37 6.82 17.70 0.66
C ARG A 37 7.39 16.29 0.48
N ASP A 38 6.57 15.27 0.72
CA ASP A 38 7.01 13.86 0.70
C ASP A 38 6.67 13.14 -0.60
N VAL A 39 6.15 13.88 -1.60
CA VAL A 39 5.64 13.30 -2.84
C VAL A 39 6.35 13.92 -4.04
N GLU A 40 6.83 13.05 -4.94
CA GLU A 40 7.34 13.43 -6.24
C GLU A 40 6.36 12.96 -7.31
N LEU A 41 6.02 13.86 -8.25
CA LEU A 41 5.26 13.48 -9.43
C LEU A 41 6.20 12.85 -10.46
N ILE A 42 6.06 11.55 -10.66
CA ILE A 42 6.74 10.82 -11.73
C ILE A 42 5.80 10.74 -12.93
N THR A 43 6.15 11.45 -14.01
CA THR A 43 5.38 11.38 -15.26
C THR A 43 5.68 10.10 -16.01
N VAL A 44 4.64 9.46 -16.57
CA VAL A 44 4.79 8.33 -17.48
C VAL A 44 5.00 8.87 -18.88
N ASP A 45 6.25 8.93 -19.33
CA ASP A 45 6.59 9.30 -20.71
C ASP A 45 6.43 8.08 -21.63
N ALA A 46 5.19 7.88 -22.11
CA ALA A 46 4.83 6.74 -22.95
C ALA A 46 4.81 7.08 -24.45
N GLY A 47 5.47 8.14 -24.91
CA GLY A 47 5.60 8.42 -26.35
C GLY A 47 4.27 8.60 -27.09
N GLY A 48 3.26 9.17 -26.42
CA GLY A 48 1.92 9.44 -26.99
C GLY A 48 0.81 8.48 -26.54
N ALA A 49 1.14 7.38 -25.87
CA ALA A 49 0.15 6.56 -25.19
C ALA A 49 -0.36 7.24 -23.90
N VAL A 50 -1.61 6.93 -23.53
CA VAL A 50 -2.30 7.48 -22.35
C VAL A 50 -2.27 6.46 -21.22
N GLY A 51 -2.16 6.94 -19.98
CA GLY A 51 -2.05 6.15 -18.76
C GLY A 51 -1.34 6.97 -17.67
N PRO A 52 -1.03 6.40 -16.49
CA PRO A 52 -1.29 5.03 -16.04
C PRO A 52 -2.71 4.85 -15.48
N GLU A 53 -3.38 3.74 -15.81
CA GLU A 53 -4.70 3.41 -15.21
C GLU A 53 -4.57 2.55 -13.94
N SER A 54 -3.44 1.86 -13.77
CA SER A 54 -3.15 0.97 -12.64
C SER A 54 -1.64 0.88 -12.37
N VAL A 55 -1.26 0.44 -11.17
CA VAL A 55 0.13 0.12 -10.81
C VAL A 55 0.20 -1.23 -10.09
N ALA A 56 1.28 -1.97 -10.31
CA ALA A 56 1.53 -3.25 -9.66
C ALA A 56 3.00 -3.38 -9.23
N PHE A 57 3.25 -4.27 -8.27
CA PHE A 57 4.58 -4.69 -7.83
C PHE A 57 4.64 -6.21 -7.96
N ASP A 58 5.80 -6.76 -8.27
CA ASP A 58 5.97 -8.21 -8.34
C ASP A 58 6.25 -8.83 -6.94
N GLY A 59 6.39 -10.15 -6.90
CA GLY A 59 6.59 -10.90 -5.66
C GLY A 59 7.91 -10.61 -4.95
N ASP A 60 8.89 -10.06 -5.66
CA ASP A 60 10.19 -9.64 -5.11
C ASP A 60 10.14 -8.20 -4.58
N GLY A 61 9.00 -7.51 -4.71
CA GLY A 61 8.82 -6.12 -4.32
C GLY A 61 9.36 -5.13 -5.35
N GLU A 62 9.68 -5.58 -6.56
CA GLU A 62 10.17 -4.74 -7.64
C GLU A 62 8.99 -4.05 -8.38
N GLY A 63 9.31 -2.97 -9.09
CA GLY A 63 8.33 -2.11 -9.77
C GLY A 63 8.50 -0.62 -9.37
N PRO A 64 7.44 0.20 -9.51
CA PRO A 64 6.11 -0.13 -10.03
C PRO A 64 6.10 -0.50 -11.51
N TYR A 65 5.15 -1.36 -11.89
CA TYR A 65 4.75 -1.64 -13.27
C TYR A 65 3.42 -0.95 -13.58
N THR A 66 3.22 -0.50 -14.81
CA THR A 66 1.94 0.09 -15.23
C THR A 66 1.62 -0.21 -16.70
N GLY A 67 0.33 -0.36 -17.00
CA GLY A 67 -0.16 -0.46 -18.38
C GLY A 67 -0.43 0.92 -18.99
N VAL A 68 -0.20 1.03 -20.30
CA VAL A 68 -0.54 2.22 -21.09
C VAL A 68 -1.41 1.85 -22.29
N SER A 69 -2.12 2.83 -22.86
CA SER A 69 -3.20 2.62 -23.84
C SER A 69 -2.78 1.94 -25.15
N ASP A 70 -1.49 1.89 -25.47
CA ASP A 70 -0.97 1.21 -26.66
C ASP A 70 -0.65 -0.28 -26.43
N GLY A 71 -0.98 -0.80 -25.24
CA GLY A 71 -0.83 -2.22 -24.90
C GLY A 71 0.53 -2.59 -24.32
N ARG A 72 1.42 -1.62 -24.06
CA ARG A 72 2.66 -1.86 -23.32
C ARG A 72 2.43 -1.90 -21.82
N VAL A 73 3.28 -2.68 -21.15
CA VAL A 73 3.53 -2.62 -19.71
C VAL A 73 4.90 -1.98 -19.51
N LEU A 74 4.96 -0.90 -18.75
CA LEU A 74 6.19 -0.18 -18.43
C LEU A 74 6.64 -0.50 -17.00
N LYS A 75 7.95 -0.60 -16.76
CA LYS A 75 8.58 -0.71 -15.43
C LYS A 75 9.30 0.60 -15.10
N TRP A 76 9.12 1.11 -13.88
CA TRP A 76 9.92 2.22 -13.37
C TRP A 76 11.30 1.73 -12.92
N LEU A 77 12.35 2.39 -13.40
CA LEU A 77 13.72 2.18 -12.95
C LEU A 77 14.14 3.32 -12.01
N PRO A 78 14.20 3.09 -10.67
CA PRO A 78 14.40 4.17 -9.71
C PRO A 78 15.79 4.83 -9.82
N LEU A 79 16.82 4.06 -10.16
CA LEU A 79 18.19 4.57 -10.31
C LEU A 79 18.34 5.46 -11.54
N GLU A 80 17.61 5.16 -12.61
CA GLU A 80 17.65 5.89 -13.87
C GLU A 80 16.57 6.97 -13.96
N ARG A 81 15.63 6.99 -13.02
CA ARG A 81 14.46 7.87 -12.98
C ARG A 81 13.70 7.88 -14.30
N ARG A 82 13.50 6.70 -14.89
CA ARG A 82 12.81 6.54 -16.18
C ARG A 82 11.90 5.33 -16.20
N TRP A 83 10.91 5.39 -17.08
CA TRP A 83 10.13 4.24 -17.48
C TRP A 83 10.83 3.51 -18.63
N VAL A 84 10.75 2.18 -18.61
CA VAL A 84 11.20 1.30 -19.70
C VAL A 84 10.10 0.32 -20.05
N GLU A 85 10.05 -0.10 -21.31
CA GLU A 85 9.15 -1.17 -21.72
C GLU A 85 9.57 -2.49 -21.06
N HIS A 86 8.62 -3.14 -20.41
CA HIS A 86 8.79 -4.47 -19.82
C HIS A 86 8.18 -5.55 -20.73
N SER A 87 6.99 -5.29 -21.26
CA SER A 87 6.33 -6.16 -22.23
C SER A 87 5.36 -5.37 -23.10
N SER A 88 4.97 -5.95 -24.23
CA SER A 88 3.99 -5.37 -25.14
C SER A 88 3.06 -6.45 -25.69
N ALA A 89 1.78 -6.11 -25.85
CA ALA A 89 0.83 -6.96 -26.58
C ALA A 89 1.10 -6.95 -28.10
N VAL A 90 1.86 -5.97 -28.59
CA VAL A 90 2.25 -5.87 -30.01
C VAL A 90 3.51 -6.70 -30.22
N ILE A 91 3.40 -7.72 -31.07
CA ILE A 91 4.56 -8.41 -31.63
C ILE A 91 5.13 -7.49 -32.71
N GLU A 92 6.23 -6.78 -32.44
CA GLU A 92 7.01 -6.19 -33.53
C GLU A 92 7.46 -7.35 -34.44
N PRO A 93 7.21 -7.28 -35.77
CA PRO A 93 7.85 -8.19 -36.69
C PRO A 93 9.35 -7.96 -36.56
N GLN A 94 10.09 -8.98 -36.13
CA GLN A 94 11.54 -8.92 -36.20
C GLN A 94 11.94 -8.77 -37.68
N LEU A 95 12.35 -7.57 -38.07
CA LEU A 95 12.97 -7.29 -39.37
C LEU A 95 14.45 -7.69 -39.35
#